data_AF-A0A968QCV3-F1
#
_entry.id   AF-A0A968QCV3-F1
#
_cell.length_a   1.000
_cell.length_b   1.000
_cell.length_c   1.000
_cell.angle_alpha   90.00
_cell.angle_beta   90.00
_cell.angle_gamma   90.00
#
_symmetry.space_group_name_H-M   'P 1'
#
loop_
_entity.id
_entity.type
_entity.pdbx_description
1 polymer ?
#
loop_
_entity_poly.entity_id
_entity_poly.type
_entity_poly.pdbx_seq_one_letter_code
_entity_poly.pdbx_strand_id
1 'polypeptide(L)'
;MLILKKTSYVRNQYDAEILPFYFMIFLPNERDEGILLLENIGRFDMKTHFSKILRDYTSKQNSTLLIEISKLIPGGMIEELLSKSKTTKIRLIKYNIPDDIFNTLDEPHKEKEFNIKREVIYSSKDLSLQDKIRTIINQKTPVQELFEIKEIKENDYDKLKFELKIGSTTKTIDLDDVTNINNSIDITDDLAINTVTGQPSLDSLKQTFWFYLEYFRNAMDGK
;
A
#
# COMPACT_ATOMS: atom_id res chain seq x y z
N MET A 1 -35.25 15.85 -38.01
CA MET A 1 -34.96 17.05 -37.21
C MET A 1 -34.59 16.57 -35.80
N LEU A 2 -33.29 16.56 -35.47
CA LEU A 2 -32.76 16.07 -34.19
C LEU A 2 -32.66 17.25 -33.20
N ILE A 3 -33.35 17.17 -32.07
CA ILE A 3 -33.27 18.16 -31.00
C ILE A 3 -32.08 17.79 -30.11
N LEU A 4 -31.04 18.63 -30.11
CA LEU A 4 -29.90 18.53 -29.20
C LEU A 4 -30.32 19.01 -27.81
N LYS A 5 -30.13 18.14 -26.81
CA LYS A 5 -30.39 18.43 -25.39
C LYS A 5 -29.31 19.39 -24.86
N LYS A 6 -29.71 20.63 -24.56
CA LYS A 6 -28.84 21.68 -24.01
C LYS A 6 -28.48 21.34 -22.56
N THR A 7 -27.24 20.93 -22.29
CA THR A 7 -26.71 20.78 -20.93
C THR A 7 -26.39 22.16 -20.35
N SER A 8 -27.24 22.66 -19.44
CA SER A 8 -26.99 23.92 -18.74
C SER A 8 -26.44 23.66 -17.34
N TYR A 9 -25.15 23.30 -17.27
CA TYR A 9 -24.38 23.47 -16.05
C TYR A 9 -23.02 24.08 -16.43
N VAL A 10 -22.81 25.32 -16.02
CA VAL A 10 -21.54 26.03 -16.19
C VAL A 10 -20.84 25.97 -14.83
N ARG A 11 -19.74 25.21 -14.75
CA ARG A 11 -18.95 25.02 -13.52
C ARG A 11 -18.48 26.36 -12.96
N ASN A 12 -18.56 26.54 -11.65
CA ASN A 12 -17.98 27.70 -10.96
C ASN A 12 -16.76 27.28 -10.10
N GLN A 13 -15.92 28.25 -9.73
CA GLN A 13 -14.67 28.04 -8.96
C GLN A 13 -14.85 27.48 -7.54
N TYR A 14 -16.08 27.35 -7.05
CA TYR A 14 -16.45 26.78 -5.75
C TYR A 14 -17.06 25.39 -5.86
N ASP A 15 -17.24 24.87 -7.08
CA ASP A 15 -17.66 23.49 -7.26
C ASP A 15 -16.49 22.58 -6.88
N ALA A 16 -16.75 21.64 -5.97
CA ALA A 16 -15.77 20.64 -5.59
C ALA A 16 -15.21 19.97 -6.86
N GLU A 17 -13.90 20.01 -7.01
CA GLU A 17 -13.22 19.43 -8.15
C GLU A 17 -13.56 17.94 -8.22
N ILE A 18 -14.32 17.53 -9.24
CA ILE A 18 -14.55 16.11 -9.51
C ILE A 18 -13.19 15.57 -9.95
N LEU A 19 -12.46 14.95 -9.02
CA LEU A 19 -11.26 14.18 -9.32
C LEU A 19 -11.69 12.90 -10.04
N PRO A 20 -11.47 12.77 -11.36
CA PRO A 20 -11.86 11.55 -12.06
C PRO A 20 -10.81 10.48 -11.76
N PHE A 21 -11.09 9.61 -10.79
CA PHE A 21 -10.25 8.44 -10.58
C PHE A 21 -10.33 7.51 -11.79
N TYR A 22 -9.17 7.01 -12.22
CA TYR A 22 -9.07 5.98 -13.22
C TYR A 22 -8.89 4.60 -12.59
N PHE A 23 -9.67 3.63 -13.06
CA PHE A 23 -9.50 2.22 -12.68
C PHE A 23 -9.53 1.33 -13.91
N MET A 24 -8.95 0.14 -13.78
CA MET A 24 -8.98 -0.90 -14.80
C MET A 24 -9.28 -2.23 -14.14
N ILE A 25 -10.25 -2.96 -14.70
CA ILE A 25 -10.57 -4.33 -14.31
C ILE A 25 -10.23 -5.21 -15.49
N PHE A 26 -9.44 -6.25 -15.24
CA PHE A 26 -9.19 -7.32 -16.19
C PHE A 26 -9.72 -8.62 -15.61
N LEU A 27 -10.77 -9.17 -16.22
CA LEU A 27 -11.31 -10.47 -15.87
C LEU A 27 -11.11 -11.40 -17.09
N PRO A 28 -10.16 -12.35 -17.03
CA PRO A 28 -9.96 -13.30 -18.10
C PRO A 28 -11.19 -14.20 -18.29
N ASN A 29 -11.41 -14.65 -19.52
CA ASN A 29 -12.49 -15.59 -19.83
C ASN A 29 -12.30 -16.89 -19.04
N GLU A 30 -13.42 -17.45 -18.57
CA GLU A 30 -13.47 -18.76 -17.88
C GLU A 30 -12.68 -18.83 -16.56
N ARG A 31 -12.36 -17.68 -15.95
CA ARG A 31 -11.80 -17.62 -14.59
C ARG A 31 -12.72 -16.84 -13.65
N ASP A 32 -12.64 -17.19 -12.37
CA ASP A 32 -13.29 -16.51 -11.25
C ASP A 32 -12.39 -15.45 -10.58
N GLU A 33 -11.13 -15.37 -11.01
CA GLU A 33 -10.13 -14.39 -10.57
C GLU A 33 -9.74 -13.41 -11.68
N GLY A 34 -9.38 -12.19 -11.29
CA GLY A 34 -8.96 -11.13 -12.20
C GLY A 34 -8.04 -10.11 -11.53
N ILE A 35 -7.58 -9.13 -12.32
CA ILE A 35 -6.71 -8.04 -11.84
C ILE A 35 -7.53 -6.76 -11.73
N LEU A 36 -7.40 -6.07 -10.60
CA LEU A 36 -7.98 -4.76 -10.36
C LEU A 36 -6.86 -3.74 -10.12
N LEU A 37 -6.76 -2.74 -11.00
CA LEU A 37 -5.87 -1.59 -10.84
C LEU A 37 -6.69 -0.36 -10.45
N LEU A 38 -6.24 0.33 -9.42
CA LEU A 38 -6.92 1.49 -8.84
C LEU A 38 -5.94 2.65 -8.72
N GLU A 39 -6.31 3.81 -9.24
CA GLU A 39 -5.58 5.06 -8.99
C GLU A 39 -5.78 5.57 -7.56
N ASN A 40 -4.70 6.10 -6.99
CA ASN A 40 -4.73 6.88 -5.75
C ASN A 40 -4.24 8.29 -6.04
N ILE A 41 -5.01 9.31 -5.64
CA ILE A 41 -4.66 10.71 -5.86
C ILE A 41 -4.41 11.36 -4.50
N GLY A 42 -3.14 11.62 -4.18
CA GLY A 42 -2.73 12.17 -2.90
C GLY A 42 -3.19 11.31 -1.72
N ARG A 43 -4.04 11.87 -0.84
CA ARG A 43 -4.61 11.17 0.32
C ARG A 43 -5.86 10.35 0.02
N PHE A 44 -6.39 10.45 -1.20
CA PHE A 44 -7.64 9.80 -1.57
C PHE A 44 -7.35 8.42 -2.15
N ASP A 45 -7.67 7.39 -1.36
CA ASP A 45 -7.55 5.99 -1.75
C ASP A 45 -8.88 5.47 -2.33
N MET A 46 -8.87 5.13 -3.61
CA MET A 46 -10.07 4.63 -4.29
C MET A 46 -10.47 3.24 -3.80
N LYS A 47 -9.53 2.41 -3.31
CA LYS A 47 -9.79 1.02 -2.92
C LYS A 47 -10.92 0.90 -1.92
N THR A 48 -10.93 1.74 -0.88
CA THR A 48 -11.94 1.66 0.18
C THR A 48 -13.35 1.93 -0.39
N HIS A 49 -13.49 2.99 -1.18
CA HIS A 49 -14.77 3.38 -1.77
C HIS A 49 -15.22 2.38 -2.85
N PHE A 50 -14.32 2.00 -3.74
CA PHE A 50 -14.58 1.04 -4.81
C PHE A 50 -15.01 -0.31 -4.26
N SER A 51 -14.27 -0.84 -3.26
CA SER A 51 -14.58 -2.14 -2.65
C SER A 51 -15.94 -2.15 -1.99
N LYS A 52 -16.32 -1.06 -1.32
CA LYS A 52 -17.65 -0.91 -0.70
C LYS A 52 -18.75 -0.91 -1.76
N ILE A 53 -18.61 -0.06 -2.78
CA ILE A 53 -19.59 0.04 -3.87
C ILE A 53 -19.77 -1.30 -4.58
N LEU A 54 -18.68 -1.99 -4.88
CA LEU A 54 -18.73 -3.27 -5.57
C LEU A 54 -19.42 -4.34 -4.72
N ARG A 55 -19.10 -4.43 -3.42
CA ARG A 55 -19.75 -5.37 -2.48
C ARG A 55 -21.24 -5.07 -2.29
N ASP A 56 -21.59 -3.79 -2.15
CA ASP A 56 -22.99 -3.35 -2.01
C ASP A 56 -23.79 -3.65 -3.29
N TYR A 57 -23.16 -3.51 -4.46
CA TYR A 57 -23.77 -3.83 -5.74
C TYR A 57 -23.98 -5.34 -5.89
N THR A 58 -22.96 -6.16 -5.64
CA THR A 58 -23.06 -7.61 -5.86
C THR A 58 -23.97 -8.30 -4.86
N SER A 59 -23.94 -7.91 -3.58
CA SER A 59 -24.86 -8.43 -2.56
C SER A 59 -26.34 -8.19 -2.91
N LYS A 60 -26.66 -7.07 -3.58
CA LYS A 60 -28.02 -6.77 -4.06
C LYS A 60 -28.41 -7.57 -5.29
N GLN A 61 -27.46 -7.87 -6.17
CA GLN A 61 -27.74 -8.61 -7.43
C GLN A 61 -27.79 -10.12 -7.20
N ASN A 62 -26.90 -10.65 -6.37
CA ASN A 62 -26.84 -12.06 -6.05
C ASN A 62 -26.18 -12.29 -4.69
N SER A 63 -26.96 -12.75 -3.71
CA SER A 63 -26.48 -13.01 -2.35
C SER A 63 -25.49 -14.18 -2.25
N THR A 64 -25.36 -15.02 -3.28
CA THR A 64 -24.39 -16.13 -3.28
C THR A 64 -23.04 -15.75 -3.90
N LEU A 65 -22.92 -14.57 -4.53
CA LEU A 65 -21.68 -14.13 -5.17
C LEU A 65 -20.81 -13.38 -4.16
N LEU A 66 -19.70 -13.99 -3.75
CA LEU A 66 -18.73 -13.37 -2.85
C LEU A 66 -17.57 -12.80 -3.66
N ILE A 67 -17.37 -11.47 -3.58
CA ILE A 67 -16.21 -10.80 -4.18
C ILE A 67 -15.17 -10.53 -3.10
N GLU A 68 -13.98 -11.07 -3.32
CA GLU A 68 -12.79 -10.78 -2.54
C GLU A 68 -11.84 -9.89 -3.36
N ILE A 69 -11.35 -8.81 -2.75
CA ILE A 69 -10.32 -7.94 -3.35
C ILE A 69 -9.09 -8.03 -2.47
N SER A 70 -8.14 -8.84 -2.91
CA SER A 70 -6.89 -9.10 -2.19
C SER A 70 -5.71 -8.42 -2.89
N LYS A 71 -4.64 -8.15 -2.14
CA LYS A 71 -3.43 -7.52 -2.71
C LYS A 71 -2.75 -8.52 -3.64
N LEU A 72 -2.43 -8.07 -4.86
CA LEU A 72 -1.58 -8.82 -5.77
C LEU A 72 -0.14 -8.34 -5.62
N ILE A 73 0.77 -9.25 -5.25
CA ILE A 73 2.21 -8.99 -5.16
C ILE A 73 2.92 -10.00 -6.08
N PRO A 74 3.47 -9.55 -7.21
CA PRO A 74 4.35 -10.35 -8.07
C PRO A 74 5.54 -10.91 -7.29
N GLY A 75 5.90 -12.18 -7.55
CA GLY A 75 7.02 -12.85 -6.87
C GLY A 75 8.36 -12.09 -6.97
N GLY A 76 8.57 -11.34 -8.06
CA GLY A 76 9.77 -10.52 -8.26
C GLY A 76 9.70 -9.09 -7.71
N MET A 77 8.53 -8.62 -7.27
CA MET A 77 8.33 -7.22 -6.87
C MET A 77 9.20 -6.83 -5.66
N ILE A 78 9.35 -7.75 -4.70
CA ILE A 78 10.20 -7.52 -3.52
C ILE A 78 11.66 -7.39 -3.93
N GLU A 79 12.14 -8.26 -4.82
CA GLU A 79 13.53 -8.20 -5.30
C GLU A 79 13.82 -6.93 -6.08
N GLU A 80 12.90 -6.54 -6.98
CA GLU A 80 12.99 -5.27 -7.71
C GLU A 80 13.05 -4.09 -6.74
N LEU A 81 12.18 -4.10 -5.73
CA LEU A 81 12.11 -3.07 -4.72
C LEU A 81 13.39 -3.00 -3.86
N LEU A 82 13.96 -4.13 -3.46
CA LEU A 82 15.24 -4.16 -2.75
C LEU A 82 16.40 -3.67 -3.63
N SER A 83 16.40 -4.00 -4.92
CA SER A 83 17.46 -3.61 -5.86
C SER A 83 17.53 -2.11 -6.14
N LYS A 84 16.39 -1.41 -6.07
CA LYS A 84 16.26 0.03 -6.36
C LYS A 84 16.24 0.92 -5.11
N SER A 85 16.31 0.34 -3.92
CA SER A 85 16.09 1.06 -2.66
C SER A 85 17.31 1.17 -1.76
N LYS A 86 17.29 2.21 -0.92
CA LYS A 86 18.21 2.39 0.21
C LYS A 86 17.46 2.18 1.51
N THR A 87 18.00 1.39 2.42
CA THR A 87 17.41 1.24 3.75
C THR A 87 17.77 2.45 4.58
N THR A 88 16.79 3.28 4.94
CA THR A 88 17.02 4.54 5.66
C THR A 88 16.66 4.44 7.14
N LYS A 89 15.75 3.54 7.51
CA LYS A 89 15.38 3.32 8.92
C LYS A 89 15.13 1.86 9.26
N ILE A 90 15.43 1.53 10.52
CA ILE A 90 14.99 0.31 11.21
C ILE A 90 14.09 0.76 12.35
N ARG A 91 12.91 0.14 12.47
CA ARG A 91 11.95 0.39 13.56
C ARG A 91 11.69 -0.90 14.30
N LEU A 92 11.91 -0.87 15.61
CA LEU A 92 11.61 -1.95 16.52
C LEU A 92 10.44 -1.52 17.37
N ILE A 93 9.35 -2.28 17.32
CA ILE A 93 8.12 -1.93 18.00
C ILE A 93 7.85 -2.97 19.07
N LYS A 94 7.66 -2.54 20.32
CA LYS A 94 7.18 -3.37 21.42
C LYS A 94 5.84 -2.85 21.90
N TYR A 95 4.86 -3.74 21.97
CA TYR A 95 3.59 -3.55 22.62
C TYR A 95 3.72 -4.11 24.04
N ASN A 96 3.51 -3.27 25.05
CA ASN A 96 3.44 -3.74 26.42
C ASN A 96 2.40 -2.95 27.18
N ILE A 97 1.92 -3.52 28.28
CA ILE A 97 1.21 -2.81 29.31
C ILE A 97 2.16 -2.80 30.51
N PRO A 98 2.95 -1.73 30.72
CA PRO A 98 3.82 -1.66 31.89
C PRO A 98 2.98 -1.44 33.15
N ASP A 99 3.10 -2.37 34.10
CA ASP A 99 2.44 -2.28 35.42
C ASP A 99 2.81 -0.98 36.15
N ASP A 100 4.02 -0.45 35.94
CA ASP A 100 4.53 0.75 36.62
C ASP A 100 3.90 2.08 36.17
N ILE A 101 3.28 2.16 34.99
CA ILE A 101 2.63 3.41 34.53
C ILE A 101 1.25 3.58 35.19
N PHE A 102 0.63 2.48 35.64
CA PHE A 102 -0.58 2.57 36.48
C PHE A 102 -0.29 3.21 37.85
N ASN A 103 0.91 3.02 38.41
CA ASN A 103 1.31 3.61 39.70
C ASN A 103 1.53 5.13 39.65
N THR A 104 1.60 5.75 38.47
CA THR A 104 1.76 7.21 38.31
C THR A 104 0.49 7.92 37.84
N LEU A 105 -0.56 7.18 37.52
CA LEU A 105 -1.87 7.71 37.15
C LEU A 105 -2.80 7.64 38.36
N ASP A 106 -2.64 8.59 39.29
CA ASP A 106 -3.52 8.82 40.45
C ASP A 106 -4.95 9.26 40.03
N GLU A 107 -5.67 8.43 39.29
CA GLU A 107 -7.13 8.58 39.13
C GLU A 107 -7.83 7.31 39.63
N PRO A 108 -8.49 7.35 40.81
CA PRO A 108 -9.07 6.17 41.46
C PRO A 108 -10.29 5.57 40.74
N HIS A 109 -10.67 6.09 39.57
CA HIS A 109 -11.90 5.69 38.88
C HIS A 109 -11.74 5.67 37.36
N LYS A 110 -11.09 4.62 36.85
CA LYS A 110 -11.43 3.89 35.60
C LYS A 110 -10.26 2.95 35.28
N GLU A 111 -10.53 1.65 35.24
CA GLU A 111 -9.70 0.71 34.49
C GLU A 111 -9.69 1.17 33.02
N LYS A 112 -8.71 2.00 32.65
CA LYS A 112 -8.40 2.28 31.26
C LYS A 112 -7.42 1.20 30.86
N GLU A 113 -7.85 0.29 29.98
CA GLU A 113 -6.95 -0.60 29.26
C GLU A 113 -6.03 0.25 28.37
N PHE A 114 -4.88 0.65 28.91
CA PHE A 114 -3.88 1.38 28.13
C PHE A 114 -3.09 0.39 27.28
N ASN A 115 -3.13 0.59 25.97
CA ASN A 115 -2.20 -0.08 25.06
C ASN A 115 -0.96 0.81 24.89
N ILE A 116 0.18 0.42 25.47
CA ILE A 116 1.42 1.19 25.35
C ILE A 116 2.29 0.59 24.25
N LYS A 117 2.72 1.47 23.34
CA LYS A 117 3.61 1.13 22.22
C LYS A 117 4.95 1.85 22.41
N ARG A 118 6.03 1.09 22.57
CA ARG A 118 7.42 1.60 22.53
C ARG A 118 7.98 1.39 21.13
N GLU A 119 8.65 2.42 20.60
CA GLU A 119 9.32 2.33 19.29
C GLU A 119 10.77 2.81 19.42
N VAL A 120 11.71 1.98 18.97
CA VAL A 120 13.13 2.36 18.85
C VAL A 120 13.44 2.47 17.36
N ILE A 121 13.96 3.63 16.95
CA ILE A 121 14.21 3.96 15.54
C ILE A 121 15.71 4.22 15.34
N TYR A 122 16.33 3.43 14.47
CA TYR A 122 17.67 3.70 13.95
C TYR A 122 17.54 4.30 12.55
N SER A 123 18.21 5.41 12.28
CA SER A 123 18.12 6.11 10.99
C SER A 123 19.49 6.49 10.43
N SER A 124 19.68 6.26 9.14
CA SER A 124 20.85 6.73 8.37
C SER A 124 20.40 7.10 6.95
N LYS A 125 21.26 7.80 6.21
CA LYS A 125 21.03 8.02 4.76
C LYS A 125 21.02 6.69 3.99
N ASP A 126 21.81 5.74 4.46
CA ASP A 126 21.85 4.36 3.99
C ASP A 126 22.41 3.48 5.11
N LEU A 127 21.70 2.39 5.42
CA LEU A 127 22.14 1.37 6.37
C LEU A 127 22.73 0.14 5.66
N SER A 128 22.64 0.08 4.32
CA SER A 128 23.19 -1.01 3.49
C SER A 128 22.72 -2.40 3.92
N LEU A 129 21.40 -2.56 4.08
CA LEU A 129 20.77 -3.77 4.63
C LEU A 129 20.04 -4.64 3.61
N GLN A 130 20.09 -4.29 2.33
CA GLN A 130 19.33 -4.92 1.26
C GLN A 130 19.61 -6.43 1.17
N ASP A 131 20.88 -6.82 1.23
CA ASP A 131 21.26 -8.24 1.18
C ASP A 131 20.80 -9.00 2.42
N LYS A 132 20.82 -8.36 3.60
CA LYS A 132 20.30 -8.97 4.83
C LYS A 132 18.78 -9.15 4.76
N ILE A 133 18.07 -8.14 4.28
CA ILE A 133 16.61 -8.20 4.08
C ILE A 133 16.26 -9.30 3.08
N ARG A 134 17.00 -9.39 1.96
CA ARG A 134 16.86 -10.45 0.95
C ARG A 134 17.02 -11.84 1.57
N THR A 135 18.06 -12.04 2.37
CA THR A 135 18.30 -13.32 3.05
C THR A 135 17.14 -13.69 3.97
N ILE A 136 16.62 -12.76 4.77
CA ILE A 136 15.49 -13.02 5.68
C ILE A 136 14.25 -13.46 4.90
N ILE A 137 13.92 -12.73 3.83
CA ILE A 137 12.74 -13.01 3.02
C ILE A 137 12.86 -14.36 2.31
N ASN A 138 14.03 -14.66 1.74
CA ASN A 138 14.22 -15.86 0.91
C ASN A 138 14.47 -17.13 1.73
N GLN A 139 15.18 -17.03 2.86
CA GLN A 139 15.59 -18.20 3.64
C GLN A 139 14.68 -18.47 4.84
N LYS A 140 13.68 -17.61 5.10
CA LYS A 140 12.85 -17.64 6.33
C LYS A 140 13.70 -17.69 7.60
N THR A 141 14.94 -17.19 7.52
CA THR A 141 15.86 -17.15 8.65
C THR A 141 15.31 -16.16 9.66
N PRO A 142 15.26 -16.52 10.96
CA PRO A 142 14.91 -15.57 12.00
C PRO A 142 15.79 -14.32 11.88
N VAL A 143 15.14 -13.16 11.88
CA VAL A 143 15.76 -11.84 11.80
C VAL A 143 16.98 -11.70 12.74
N GLN A 144 16.88 -12.31 13.90
CA GLN A 144 17.84 -12.30 15.01
C GLN A 144 19.19 -12.92 14.63
N GLU A 145 19.21 -13.89 13.71
CA GLU A 145 20.44 -14.54 13.27
C GLU A 145 21.25 -13.67 12.30
N LEU A 146 20.61 -12.70 11.63
CA LEU A 146 21.24 -11.87 10.59
C LEU A 146 21.49 -10.43 11.06
N PHE A 147 20.70 -9.98 12.02
CA PHE A 147 20.85 -8.70 12.71
C PHE A 147 21.35 -8.92 14.14
N GLU A 148 22.65 -9.20 14.30
CA GLU A 148 23.37 -8.83 15.52
C GLU A 148 23.44 -7.30 15.62
N ILE A 149 22.31 -6.63 15.83
CA ILE A 149 22.37 -5.35 16.51
C ILE A 149 22.75 -5.76 17.93
N LYS A 150 24.00 -5.52 18.31
CA LYS A 150 24.68 -5.99 19.55
C LYS A 150 23.92 -5.77 20.87
N GLU A 151 22.74 -5.16 20.85
CA GLU A 151 21.92 -4.77 21.98
C GLU A 151 20.44 -5.14 21.87
N ILE A 152 20.01 -5.88 20.83
CA ILE A 152 18.58 -6.22 20.63
C ILE A 152 18.40 -7.73 20.70
N LYS A 153 17.73 -8.20 21.75
CA LYS A 153 17.32 -9.59 21.92
C LYS A 153 15.91 -9.81 21.36
N GLU A 154 15.56 -11.07 21.11
CA GLU A 154 14.26 -11.49 20.56
C GLU A 154 13.06 -10.96 21.36
N ASN A 155 13.18 -10.81 22.68
CA ASN A 155 12.09 -10.30 23.53
C ASN A 155 11.99 -8.77 23.58
N ASP A 156 12.94 -8.02 23.01
CA ASP A 156 13.01 -6.56 23.15
C ASP A 156 12.06 -5.81 22.19
N TYR A 157 11.46 -6.52 21.23
CA TYR A 157 10.49 -6.02 20.26
C TYR A 157 9.50 -7.14 19.84
N ASP A 158 8.33 -6.74 19.34
CA ASP A 158 7.30 -7.64 18.78
C ASP A 158 7.19 -7.50 17.26
N LYS A 159 7.64 -6.38 16.68
CA LYS A 159 7.68 -6.18 15.22
C LYS A 159 8.98 -5.52 14.79
N LEU A 160 9.51 -5.97 13.66
CA LEU A 160 10.63 -5.32 12.99
C LEU A 160 10.23 -4.78 11.62
N LYS A 161 10.42 -3.47 11.44
CA LYS A 161 10.12 -2.79 10.18
C LYS A 161 11.33 -2.08 9.59
N PHE A 162 11.42 -2.10 8.27
CA PHE A 162 12.43 -1.36 7.50
C PHE A 162 11.76 -0.29 6.66
N GLU A 163 12.33 0.91 6.68
CA GLU A 163 11.95 1.99 5.76
C GLU A 163 12.94 1.99 4.59
N LEU A 164 12.42 1.75 3.40
CA LEU A 164 13.16 1.70 2.14
C LEU A 164 12.85 2.96 1.34
N LYS A 165 13.87 3.72 0.98
CA LYS A 165 13.77 4.89 0.12
C LYS A 165 14.01 4.50 -1.33
N ILE A 166 13.06 4.84 -2.21
CA ILE A 166 13.10 4.59 -3.65
C ILE A 166 12.82 5.92 -4.35
N GLY A 167 13.86 6.52 -4.94
CA GLY A 167 13.76 7.87 -5.49
C GLY A 167 13.30 8.89 -4.42
N SER A 168 12.15 9.52 -4.65
CA SER A 168 11.48 10.47 -3.75
C SER A 168 10.57 9.81 -2.70
N THR A 169 10.20 8.53 -2.90
CA THR A 169 9.21 7.84 -2.06
C THR A 169 9.88 6.96 -1.00
N THR A 170 9.12 6.65 0.05
CA THR A 170 9.51 5.66 1.07
C THR A 170 8.46 4.57 1.17
N LYS A 171 8.90 3.33 1.31
CA LYS A 171 8.06 2.15 1.55
C LYS A 171 8.51 1.48 2.82
N THR A 172 7.54 1.08 3.65
CA THR A 172 7.83 0.30 4.86
C THR A 172 7.58 -1.17 4.58
N ILE A 173 8.56 -2.02 4.89
CA ILE A 173 8.40 -3.48 4.94
C ILE A 173 8.32 -3.90 6.40
N ASP A 174 7.32 -4.73 6.70
CA ASP A 174 7.21 -5.48 7.95
C ASP A 174 7.79 -6.87 7.69
N LEU A 175 8.91 -7.25 8.31
CA LEU A 175 9.51 -8.56 8.01
C LEU A 175 8.70 -9.73 8.58
N ASP A 176 7.87 -9.47 9.59
CA ASP A 176 6.93 -10.44 10.15
C ASP A 176 5.75 -10.71 9.20
N ASP A 177 5.48 -9.78 8.27
CA ASP A 177 4.41 -9.89 7.27
C ASP A 177 4.82 -9.19 5.96
N VAL A 178 5.76 -9.82 5.26
CA VAL A 178 6.27 -9.32 3.97
C VAL A 178 5.18 -9.24 2.90
N THR A 179 4.11 -10.02 3.05
CA THR A 179 2.95 -10.04 2.14
C THR A 179 2.06 -8.81 2.26
N ASN A 180 2.26 -7.99 3.29
CA ASN A 180 1.47 -6.79 3.51
C ASN A 180 2.16 -5.51 3.04
N ILE A 181 3.27 -5.64 2.28
CA ILE A 181 3.91 -4.50 1.65
C ILE A 181 2.88 -3.68 0.84
N ASN A 182 3.01 -2.36 0.89
CA ASN A 182 2.17 -1.49 0.07
C ASN A 182 2.57 -1.67 -1.41
N ASN A 183 1.68 -2.28 -2.19
CA ASN A 183 1.87 -2.55 -3.61
C ASN A 183 1.50 -1.36 -4.52
N SER A 184 1.25 -0.17 -3.96
CA SER A 184 1.07 1.04 -4.76
C SER A 184 2.32 1.36 -5.57
N ILE A 185 2.17 1.71 -6.84
CA ILE A 185 3.28 2.16 -7.69
C ILE A 185 3.09 3.67 -7.92
N ASP A 186 4.15 4.44 -7.69
CA ASP A 186 4.13 5.86 -8.02
C ASP A 186 4.33 6.01 -9.53
N ILE A 187 3.33 6.57 -10.19
CA ILE A 187 3.30 6.79 -11.64
C ILE A 187 3.33 8.29 -11.97
N THR A 188 3.56 9.16 -10.98
CA THR A 188 3.42 10.62 -11.14
C THR A 188 4.30 11.15 -12.28
N ASP A 189 5.54 10.66 -12.37
CA ASP A 189 6.51 11.06 -13.39
C ASP A 189 6.27 10.38 -14.76
N ASP A 190 5.41 9.35 -14.81
CA ASP A 190 5.07 8.60 -16.03
C ASP A 190 3.86 9.18 -16.78
N LEU A 191 3.19 10.18 -16.18
CA LEU A 191 1.92 10.70 -16.68
C LEU A 191 2.08 12.02 -17.44
N ALA A 192 1.52 12.08 -18.65
CA ALA A 192 1.39 13.32 -19.39
C ALA A 192 0.25 14.16 -18.79
N ILE A 193 0.61 15.28 -18.15
CA ILE A 193 -0.33 16.20 -17.51
C ILE A 193 -0.91 17.19 -18.54
N ASN A 194 -2.23 17.34 -18.52
CA ASN A 194 -2.91 18.37 -19.29
C ASN A 194 -2.65 19.75 -18.64
N THR A 195 -1.98 20.64 -19.37
CA THR A 195 -1.55 21.95 -18.87
C THR A 195 -2.68 22.91 -18.51
N VAL A 196 -3.90 22.69 -19.02
CA VAL A 196 -5.08 23.52 -18.73
C VAL A 196 -5.78 23.06 -17.46
N THR A 197 -5.86 21.74 -17.25
CA THR A 197 -6.62 21.16 -16.11
C THR A 197 -5.72 20.77 -14.94
N GLY A 198 -4.41 20.65 -15.14
CA GLY A 198 -3.49 20.12 -14.13
C GLY A 198 -3.64 18.62 -13.85
N GLN A 199 -4.51 17.92 -14.59
CA GLN A 199 -4.82 16.50 -14.40
C GLN A 199 -4.10 15.63 -15.44
N PRO A 200 -3.79 14.36 -15.13
CA PRO A 200 -3.31 13.41 -16.12
C PRO A 200 -4.26 13.27 -17.31
N SER A 201 -3.70 13.17 -18.52
CA SER A 201 -4.50 12.85 -19.70
C SER A 201 -5.02 11.41 -19.65
N LEU A 202 -6.26 11.20 -20.11
CA LEU A 202 -6.89 9.87 -20.13
C LEU A 202 -6.08 8.86 -20.94
N ASP A 203 -5.47 9.28 -22.05
CA ASP A 203 -4.67 8.40 -22.89
C ASP A 203 -3.37 7.97 -22.21
N SER A 204 -2.73 8.89 -21.47
CA SER A 204 -1.55 8.55 -20.66
C SER A 204 -1.92 7.59 -19.53
N LEU A 205 -3.01 7.84 -18.81
CA LEU A 205 -3.51 6.92 -17.79
C LEU A 205 -3.80 5.53 -18.36
N LYS A 206 -4.49 5.45 -19.51
CA LYS A 206 -4.77 4.18 -20.19
C LYS A 206 -3.49 3.41 -20.53
N GLN A 207 -2.51 4.08 -21.13
CA GLN A 207 -1.24 3.46 -21.52
C GLN A 207 -0.48 2.95 -20.31
N THR A 208 -0.35 3.76 -19.26
CA THR A 208 0.33 3.40 -18.02
C THR A 208 -0.37 2.24 -17.30
N PHE A 209 -1.70 2.26 -17.19
CA PHE A 209 -2.45 1.16 -16.59
C PHE A 209 -2.33 -0.14 -17.41
N TRP A 210 -2.34 -0.06 -18.74
CA TRP A 210 -2.12 -1.22 -19.59
C TRP A 210 -0.73 -1.83 -19.42
N PHE A 211 0.30 -1.00 -19.33
CA PHE A 211 1.67 -1.44 -19.05
C PHE A 211 1.73 -2.24 -17.74
N TYR A 212 1.18 -1.68 -16.65
CA TYR A 212 1.17 -2.38 -15.37
C TYR A 212 0.27 -3.61 -15.38
N LEU A 213 -0.87 -3.59 -16.08
CA LEU A 213 -1.72 -4.77 -16.24
C LEU A 213 -0.93 -5.94 -16.85
N GLU A 214 -0.19 -5.71 -17.93
CA GLU A 214 0.62 -6.75 -18.57
C GLU A 214 1.77 -7.21 -17.65
N TYR A 215 2.43 -6.29 -16.92
CA TYR A 215 3.43 -6.65 -15.90
C TYR A 215 2.86 -7.59 -14.84
N PHE A 216 1.70 -7.25 -14.26
CA PHE A 216 1.04 -8.08 -13.25
C PHE A 216 0.53 -9.39 -13.85
N ARG A 217 -0.02 -9.38 -15.07
CA ARG A 217 -0.51 -10.59 -15.74
C ARG A 217 0.61 -11.59 -16.00
N ASN A 218 1.72 -11.13 -16.57
CA ASN A 218 2.89 -11.99 -16.83
C ASN A 218 3.47 -12.57 -15.53
N ALA A 219 3.42 -11.82 -14.44
CA ALA A 219 3.83 -12.33 -13.13
C ALA A 219 2.88 -13.37 -12.53
N MET A 220 1.60 -13.38 -12.92
CA MET A 220 0.64 -14.42 -12.51
C MET A 220 0.72 -15.66 -13.40
N ASP A 221 0.89 -15.47 -14.72
CA ASP A 221 0.96 -16.57 -15.70
C ASP A 221 2.33 -17.27 -15.69
N GLY A 222 3.39 -16.59 -15.23
CA GLY A 222 4.74 -17.14 -15.06
C GLY A 222 4.99 -17.84 -13.72
N LYS A 223 3.94 -18.18 -12.97
CA LYS A 223 4.02 -19.09 -11.81
C LYS A 223 4.25 -20.53 -12.25
#